data_AF-A0A7K1U9G8-F1
#
_entry.id   AF-A0A7K1U9G8-F1
#
_cell.length_a   1.000
_cell.length_b   1.000
_cell.length_c   1.000
_cell.angle_alpha   90.00
_cell.angle_beta   90.00
_cell.angle_gamma   90.00
#
_symmetry.space_group_name_H-M   'P 1'
#
loop_
_entity.id
_entity.type
_entity.pdbx_description
1 polymer ?
#
loop_
_entity_poly.entity_id
_entity_poly.type
_entity_poly.pdbx_seq_one_letter_code
_entity_poly.pdbx_strand_id
1 'polypeptide(L)'
;MILRSLFLLVTFTSAHAQLPSNAERAETLLRAVNTHLYNPETRLYLETSNRKKNENPHTYLWGMCGLVQATNELESVQKGRSYMQPVINAINEYYDTKPPAPGYDSYVVREKGGDRFYDDNQWIAIAYFDAYTRTKQAVFLTRAKEIYAFMMTGFDEVSGGGLYWKEGDKTTKNTCSNGPGILVAIQMYEATRKKAYLDTALLLYRWTNRMLQAPSGLYWDAIKPMQGNKVDSALYTYNTGTMLESNVKLYTITHDKHYLEEAQRLAAASLTHFFRNGRFPASYWFNAVLLRGYEALYKIDGNRKYINAMQQDADLVWEKERDANNLVGRRADKDLLGQAGMMEIYARLARIK
;
A
#
# COMPACT_ATOMS: atom_id res chain seq x y z
N MET A 1 -59.62 -29.18 42.84
CA MET A 1 -59.15 -27.93 42.21
C MET A 1 -57.67 -27.77 42.55
N ILE A 2 -56.78 -28.30 41.70
CA ILE A 2 -55.32 -28.22 41.91
C ILE A 2 -54.76 -27.35 40.80
N LEU A 3 -54.37 -26.13 41.13
CA LEU A 3 -53.76 -25.17 40.20
C LEU A 3 -52.28 -25.55 40.05
N ARG A 4 -51.88 -26.04 38.87
CA ARG A 4 -50.47 -26.19 38.49
C ARG A 4 -49.98 -24.89 37.89
N SER A 5 -49.15 -24.15 38.62
CA SER A 5 -48.42 -23.00 38.08
C SER A 5 -47.27 -23.47 37.20
N LEU A 6 -47.35 -23.16 35.91
CA LEU A 6 -46.28 -23.36 34.94
C LEU A 6 -45.29 -22.19 35.07
N PHE A 7 -44.08 -22.45 35.56
CA PHE A 7 -42.98 -21.48 35.49
C PHE A 7 -42.38 -21.54 34.07
N LEU A 8 -42.58 -20.48 33.29
CA LEU A 8 -41.93 -20.30 32.00
C LEU A 8 -40.51 -19.77 32.26
N LEU A 9 -39.49 -20.61 32.07
CA LEU A 9 -38.09 -20.21 32.13
C LEU A 9 -37.74 -19.48 30.83
N VAL A 10 -37.70 -18.15 30.85
CA VAL A 10 -37.20 -17.36 29.72
C VAL A 10 -35.68 -17.36 29.76
N THR A 11 -35.07 -18.21 28.94
CA THR A 11 -33.62 -18.20 28.71
C THR A 11 -33.27 -17.00 27.81
N PHE A 12 -32.73 -15.94 28.40
CA PHE A 12 -32.07 -14.88 27.63
C PHE A 12 -30.74 -15.42 27.08
N THR A 13 -30.74 -15.91 25.84
CA THR A 13 -29.50 -16.07 25.09
C THR A 13 -29.02 -14.68 24.69
N SER A 14 -28.00 -14.17 25.37
CA SER A 14 -27.27 -12.99 24.93
C SER A 14 -26.55 -13.32 23.61
N ALA A 15 -27.21 -13.00 22.50
CA ALA A 15 -26.59 -12.99 21.18
C ALA A 15 -25.50 -11.92 21.19
N HIS A 16 -24.28 -12.30 21.60
CA HIS A 16 -23.09 -11.51 21.32
C HIS A 16 -22.94 -11.54 19.80
N ALA A 17 -23.32 -10.45 19.13
CA ALA A 17 -23.12 -10.32 17.70
C ALA A 17 -21.64 -10.56 17.41
N GLN A 18 -21.35 -11.64 16.68
CA GLN A 18 -19.99 -11.97 16.28
C GLN A 18 -19.42 -10.79 15.47
N LEU A 19 -18.21 -10.33 15.83
CA LEU A 19 -17.55 -9.26 15.07
C LEU A 19 -17.48 -9.67 13.58
N PRO A 20 -17.72 -8.74 12.65
CA PRO A 20 -17.63 -9.04 11.23
C PRO A 20 -16.22 -9.52 10.90
N SER A 21 -16.14 -10.50 9.99
CA SER A 21 -14.88 -10.97 9.43
C SER A 21 -14.14 -9.84 8.71
N ASN A 22 -12.82 -9.96 8.59
CA ASN A 22 -12.03 -8.95 7.88
C ASN A 22 -12.50 -8.75 6.42
N ALA A 23 -13.00 -9.79 5.75
CA ALA A 23 -13.57 -9.65 4.42
C ALA A 23 -14.81 -8.74 4.40
N GLU A 24 -15.72 -8.91 5.37
CA GLU A 24 -16.92 -8.07 5.53
C GLU A 24 -16.56 -6.64 5.92
N ARG A 25 -15.51 -6.45 6.73
CA ARG A 25 -14.98 -5.12 7.09
C ARG A 25 -14.44 -4.38 5.87
N ALA A 26 -13.63 -5.05 5.04
CA ALA A 26 -13.10 -4.49 3.81
C ALA A 26 -14.22 -4.11 2.82
N GLU A 27 -15.20 -4.99 2.62
CA GLU A 27 -16.34 -4.71 1.73
C GLU A 27 -17.22 -3.56 2.26
N THR A 28 -17.40 -3.48 3.57
CA THR A 28 -18.12 -2.36 4.21
C THR A 28 -17.41 -1.04 3.98
N LEU A 29 -16.08 -0.99 4.09
CA LEU A 29 -15.31 0.20 3.75
C LEU A 29 -15.43 0.56 2.26
N LEU A 30 -15.36 -0.42 1.35
CA LEU A 30 -15.54 -0.15 -0.08
C LEU A 30 -16.91 0.49 -0.37
N ARG A 31 -17.98 -0.03 0.26
CA ARG A 31 -19.32 0.55 0.14
C ARG A 31 -19.33 2.00 0.67
N ALA A 32 -18.77 2.25 1.84
CA ALA A 32 -18.70 3.59 2.42
C ALA A 32 -17.91 4.57 1.53
N VAL A 33 -16.77 4.14 0.99
CA VAL A 33 -15.97 4.91 0.02
C VAL A 33 -16.80 5.25 -1.21
N ASN A 34 -17.50 4.28 -1.80
CA ASN A 34 -18.34 4.50 -2.98
C ASN A 34 -19.57 5.39 -2.69
N THR A 35 -20.07 5.42 -1.45
CA THR A 35 -21.18 6.30 -1.06
C THR A 35 -20.73 7.72 -0.78
N HIS A 36 -19.59 7.90 -0.10
CA HIS A 36 -19.22 9.20 0.47
C HIS A 36 -18.05 9.89 -0.23
N LEU A 37 -17.18 9.13 -0.91
CA LEU A 37 -15.96 9.64 -1.54
C LEU A 37 -15.95 9.45 -3.06
N TYR A 38 -16.90 8.74 -3.66
CA TYR A 38 -17.02 8.65 -5.11
C TYR A 38 -18.00 9.70 -5.64
N ASN A 39 -17.62 10.37 -6.73
CA ASN A 39 -18.48 11.29 -7.47
C ASN A 39 -19.01 10.60 -8.74
N PRO A 40 -20.30 10.23 -8.79
CA PRO A 40 -20.87 9.50 -9.93
C PRO A 40 -20.95 10.33 -11.22
N GLU A 41 -21.02 11.66 -11.13
CA GLU A 41 -21.11 12.55 -12.31
C GLU A 41 -19.80 12.58 -13.09
N THR A 42 -18.68 12.62 -12.36
CA THR A 42 -17.33 12.71 -12.93
C THR A 42 -16.63 11.36 -13.03
N ARG A 43 -17.17 10.34 -12.36
CA ARG A 43 -16.59 8.99 -12.19
C ARG A 43 -15.21 9.00 -11.54
N LEU A 44 -14.99 9.96 -10.65
CA LEU A 44 -13.73 10.19 -9.95
C LEU A 44 -13.96 10.24 -8.43
N TYR A 45 -12.89 10.16 -7.64
CA TYR A 45 -12.97 10.15 -6.18
C TYR A 45 -12.58 11.49 -5.59
N LEU A 46 -13.11 11.79 -4.42
CA LEU A 46 -12.84 12.99 -3.61
C LEU A 46 -11.66 12.74 -2.67
N GLU A 47 -10.88 13.77 -2.38
CA GLU A 47 -9.74 13.68 -1.45
C GLU A 47 -10.22 13.33 -0.03
N THR A 48 -11.19 14.07 0.48
CA THR A 48 -11.79 13.83 1.80
C THR A 48 -13.32 13.87 1.76
N SER A 49 -13.94 13.33 2.81
CA SER A 49 -15.39 13.37 3.03
C SER A 49 -15.93 14.79 3.22
N ASN A 50 -15.06 15.76 3.51
CA ASN A 50 -15.43 17.17 3.65
C ASN A 50 -15.12 17.96 2.39
N ARG A 51 -16.07 17.95 1.45
CA ARG A 51 -15.94 18.61 0.14
C ARG A 51 -15.55 20.08 0.22
N LYS A 52 -15.96 20.81 1.27
CA LYS A 52 -15.66 22.24 1.43
C LYS A 52 -14.20 22.52 1.79
N LYS A 53 -13.49 21.51 2.31
CA LYS A 53 -12.06 21.60 2.66
C LYS A 53 -11.16 21.02 1.59
N ASN A 54 -11.70 20.35 0.58
CA ASN A 54 -10.90 19.84 -0.51
C ASN A 54 -10.42 21.02 -1.36
N GLU A 55 -9.10 21.11 -1.56
CA GLU A 55 -8.49 22.13 -2.42
C GLU A 55 -8.89 21.95 -3.89
N ASN A 56 -9.18 20.70 -4.27
CA ASN A 56 -9.54 20.32 -5.63
C ASN A 56 -10.87 19.54 -5.67
N PRO A 57 -11.55 19.50 -6.83
CA PRO A 57 -12.75 18.70 -7.00
C PRO A 57 -12.53 17.20 -6.76
N HIS A 58 -11.33 16.69 -7.02
CA HIS A 58 -10.99 15.26 -6.88
C HIS A 58 -9.71 15.04 -6.08
N THR A 59 -9.47 13.78 -5.74
CA THR A 59 -8.27 13.34 -5.03
C THR A 59 -7.03 13.45 -5.90
N TYR A 60 -5.87 13.67 -5.27
CA TYR A 60 -4.58 13.43 -5.94
C TYR A 60 -4.38 11.93 -6.19
N LEU A 61 -3.49 11.59 -7.13
CA LEU A 61 -3.23 10.21 -7.55
C LEU A 61 -2.86 9.30 -6.37
N TRP A 62 -2.18 9.81 -5.35
CA TRP A 62 -1.78 9.04 -4.19
C TRP A 62 -2.95 8.33 -3.48
N GLY A 63 -4.11 9.01 -3.33
CA GLY A 63 -5.31 8.38 -2.78
C GLY A 63 -5.80 7.20 -3.63
N MET A 64 -5.65 7.32 -4.95
CA MET A 64 -5.97 6.27 -5.92
C MET A 64 -4.97 5.10 -5.89
N CYS A 65 -3.69 5.37 -5.60
CA CYS A 65 -2.65 4.34 -5.40
C CYS A 65 -3.03 3.36 -4.29
N GLY A 66 -3.55 3.87 -3.17
CA GLY A 66 -4.10 3.01 -2.11
C GLY A 66 -5.32 2.24 -2.58
N LEU A 67 -6.28 2.93 -3.22
CA LEU A 67 -7.58 2.36 -3.56
C LEU A 67 -7.47 1.21 -4.59
N VAL A 68 -6.58 1.34 -5.57
CA VAL A 68 -6.39 0.30 -6.59
C VAL A 68 -5.77 -0.97 -6.02
N GLN A 69 -4.83 -0.84 -5.09
CA GLN A 69 -4.30 -2.01 -4.39
C GLN A 69 -5.39 -2.65 -3.53
N ALA A 70 -6.08 -1.85 -2.71
CA ALA A 70 -7.08 -2.35 -1.78
C ALA A 70 -8.23 -3.10 -2.49
N THR A 71 -8.68 -2.59 -3.63
CA THR A 71 -9.70 -3.27 -4.47
C THR A 71 -9.17 -4.53 -5.15
N ASN A 72 -7.90 -4.55 -5.60
CA ASN A 72 -7.26 -5.77 -6.07
C ASN A 72 -7.17 -6.84 -4.97
N GLU A 73 -6.78 -6.46 -3.75
CA GLU A 73 -6.72 -7.40 -2.62
C GLU A 73 -8.10 -7.94 -2.27
N LEU A 74 -9.13 -7.09 -2.26
CA LEU A 74 -10.51 -7.52 -1.97
C LEU A 74 -11.05 -8.49 -3.04
N GLU A 75 -10.74 -8.28 -4.32
CA GLU A 75 -11.09 -9.26 -5.37
C GLU A 75 -10.38 -10.60 -5.20
N SER A 76 -9.18 -10.62 -4.60
CA SER A 76 -8.47 -11.87 -4.30
C SER A 76 -9.18 -12.69 -3.22
N VAL A 77 -9.87 -12.02 -2.30
CA VAL A 77 -10.70 -12.62 -1.24
C VAL A 77 -12.08 -12.99 -1.78
N GLN A 78 -12.70 -12.11 -2.55
CA GLN A 78 -14.05 -12.25 -3.11
C GLN A 78 -14.01 -12.51 -4.61
N LYS A 79 -13.72 -13.75 -4.98
CA LYS A 79 -13.56 -14.17 -6.39
C LYS A 79 -14.81 -13.85 -7.23
N GLY A 80 -14.60 -13.40 -8.46
CA GLY A 80 -15.67 -13.08 -9.42
C GLY A 80 -16.24 -11.66 -9.31
N ARG A 81 -15.81 -10.87 -8.32
CA ARG A 81 -16.10 -9.44 -8.23
C ARG A 81 -15.13 -8.63 -9.09
N SER A 82 -15.56 -7.43 -9.51
CA SER A 82 -14.79 -6.48 -10.33
C SER A 82 -14.75 -5.11 -9.64
N TYR A 83 -14.14 -5.07 -8.46
CA TYR A 83 -14.00 -3.87 -7.64
C TYR A 83 -12.89 -2.94 -8.14
N MET A 84 -11.86 -3.49 -8.76
CA MET A 84 -10.67 -2.76 -9.23
C MET A 84 -10.95 -2.01 -10.54
N GLN A 85 -11.82 -2.52 -11.41
CA GLN A 85 -12.07 -1.93 -12.73
C GLN A 85 -12.58 -0.48 -12.69
N PRO A 86 -13.57 -0.10 -11.84
CA PRO A 86 -13.97 1.31 -11.71
C PRO A 86 -12.84 2.22 -11.25
N VAL A 87 -11.96 1.72 -10.38
CA VAL A 87 -10.80 2.46 -9.87
C VAL A 87 -9.75 2.67 -10.96
N ILE A 88 -9.48 1.65 -11.78
CA ILE A 88 -8.60 1.76 -12.96
C ILE A 88 -9.15 2.78 -13.95
N ASN A 89 -10.46 2.79 -14.19
CA ASN A 89 -11.09 3.76 -15.08
C ASN A 89 -10.86 5.20 -14.59
N ALA A 90 -10.96 5.44 -13.28
CA ALA A 90 -10.63 6.73 -12.68
C ALA A 90 -9.13 7.07 -12.80
N ILE A 91 -8.23 6.12 -12.53
CA ILE A 91 -6.77 6.30 -12.67
C ILE A 91 -6.37 6.65 -14.11
N ASN A 92 -7.07 6.14 -15.13
CA ASN A 92 -6.78 6.47 -16.53
C ASN A 92 -6.94 7.98 -16.84
N GLU A 93 -7.72 8.73 -16.05
CA GLU A 93 -7.85 10.19 -16.21
C GLU A 93 -6.62 10.97 -15.72
N TYR A 94 -5.69 10.29 -15.04
CA TYR A 94 -4.39 10.82 -14.60
C TYR A 94 -3.26 10.45 -15.58
N TYR A 95 -3.54 9.68 -16.64
CA TYR A 95 -2.52 9.20 -17.55
C TYR A 95 -2.00 10.34 -18.46
N ASP A 96 -0.68 10.53 -18.45
CA ASP A 96 0.01 11.58 -19.19
C ASP A 96 1.12 10.98 -20.08
N THR A 97 1.15 11.40 -21.35
CA THR A 97 2.11 10.96 -22.36
C THR A 97 3.27 11.93 -22.57
N LYS A 98 3.38 12.99 -21.76
CA LYS A 98 4.47 13.96 -21.82
C LYS A 98 5.84 13.27 -21.81
N PRO A 99 6.80 13.71 -22.65
CA PRO A 99 8.19 13.25 -22.60
C PRO A 99 8.79 13.39 -21.19
N PRO A 100 9.83 12.61 -20.84
CA PRO A 100 10.55 11.64 -21.67
C PRO A 100 9.90 10.26 -21.77
N ALA A 101 8.91 9.95 -20.93
CA ALA A 101 8.18 8.68 -20.96
C ALA A 101 6.74 8.87 -20.43
N PRO A 102 5.76 8.07 -20.91
CA PRO A 102 4.41 8.09 -20.37
C PRO A 102 4.36 7.62 -18.91
N GLY A 103 3.50 8.25 -18.12
CA GLY A 103 3.27 7.93 -16.72
C GLY A 103 1.94 8.51 -16.25
N TYR A 104 1.74 8.53 -14.95
CA TYR A 104 0.57 9.12 -14.32
C TYR A 104 0.95 10.42 -13.61
N ASP A 105 0.13 11.42 -13.81
CA ASP A 105 0.19 12.74 -13.20
C ASP A 105 -0.41 12.70 -11.79
N SER A 106 0.10 13.51 -10.86
CA SER A 106 -0.43 13.60 -9.50
C SER A 106 -1.87 14.10 -9.46
N TYR A 107 -2.33 14.75 -10.53
CA TYR A 107 -3.70 15.22 -10.63
C TYR A 107 -4.31 14.94 -12.01
N VAL A 108 -5.65 15.01 -12.08
CA VAL A 108 -6.44 14.69 -13.28
C VAL A 108 -5.99 15.56 -14.47
N VAL A 109 -5.56 14.92 -15.56
CA VAL A 109 -4.91 15.59 -16.71
C VAL A 109 -5.87 16.53 -17.44
N ARG A 110 -7.11 16.09 -17.68
CA ARG A 110 -8.14 16.91 -18.37
C ARG A 110 -8.59 18.12 -17.56
N GLU A 111 -8.28 18.17 -16.28
CA GLU A 111 -8.60 19.30 -15.41
C GLU A 111 -7.44 20.29 -15.45
N LYS A 112 -6.49 20.15 -14.54
CA LYS A 112 -5.30 21.02 -14.50
C LYS A 112 -3.98 20.25 -14.63
N GLY A 113 -4.01 18.92 -14.55
CA GLY A 113 -2.81 18.11 -14.33
C GLY A 113 -2.05 18.57 -13.08
N GLY A 114 -0.81 18.11 -12.95
CA GLY A 114 0.03 18.37 -11.79
C GLY A 114 1.48 18.01 -12.06
N ASP A 115 2.20 17.74 -10.97
CA ASP A 115 3.54 17.18 -11.02
C ASP A 115 3.49 15.66 -11.20
N ARG A 116 4.49 15.05 -11.82
CA ARG A 116 4.62 13.58 -11.87
C ARG A 116 5.59 13.09 -10.80
N PHE A 117 5.15 12.14 -9.97
CA PHE A 117 5.99 11.52 -8.94
C PHE A 117 6.31 10.08 -9.31
N TYR A 118 7.56 9.67 -9.10
CA TYR A 118 8.03 8.34 -9.44
C TYR A 118 7.40 7.27 -8.54
N ASP A 119 7.22 7.56 -7.26
CA ASP A 119 6.64 6.65 -6.28
C ASP A 119 5.15 6.40 -6.51
N ASP A 120 4.35 7.44 -6.78
CA ASP A 120 2.94 7.27 -7.16
C ASP A 120 2.78 6.29 -8.33
N ASN A 121 3.59 6.48 -9.37
CA ASN A 121 3.61 5.59 -10.52
C ASN A 121 4.00 4.15 -10.12
N GLN A 122 5.04 3.98 -9.30
CA GLN A 122 5.47 2.66 -8.83
C GLN A 122 4.39 1.93 -8.04
N TRP A 123 3.61 2.62 -7.21
CA TRP A 123 2.49 2.00 -6.48
C TRP A 123 1.41 1.47 -7.41
N ILE A 124 1.09 2.19 -8.49
CA ILE A 124 0.18 1.71 -9.53
C ILE A 124 0.76 0.47 -10.23
N ALA A 125 2.06 0.47 -10.56
CA ALA A 125 2.70 -0.70 -11.18
C ALA A 125 2.67 -1.93 -10.28
N ILE A 126 2.92 -1.78 -8.98
CA ILE A 126 2.84 -2.88 -8.00
C ILE A 126 1.43 -3.49 -8.00
N ALA A 127 0.39 -2.65 -7.92
CA ALA A 127 -1.00 -3.13 -7.96
C ALA A 127 -1.34 -3.82 -9.29
N TYR A 128 -0.83 -3.32 -10.41
CA TYR A 128 -1.01 -3.93 -11.73
C TYR A 128 -0.26 -5.26 -11.85
N PHE A 129 0.94 -5.41 -11.29
CA PHE A 129 1.62 -6.71 -11.26
C PHE A 129 0.89 -7.74 -10.41
N ASP A 130 0.31 -7.34 -9.28
CA ASP A 130 -0.49 -8.22 -8.45
C ASP A 130 -1.77 -8.67 -9.19
N ALA A 131 -2.44 -7.73 -9.87
CA ALA A 131 -3.58 -8.04 -10.73
C ALA A 131 -3.18 -8.93 -11.93
N TYR A 132 -2.02 -8.69 -12.56
CA TYR A 132 -1.49 -9.54 -13.63
C TYR A 132 -1.18 -10.94 -13.13
N THR A 133 -0.63 -11.08 -11.94
CA THR A 133 -0.32 -12.38 -11.33
C THR A 133 -1.59 -13.21 -11.14
N ARG A 134 -2.68 -12.55 -10.71
CA ARG A 134 -4.00 -13.17 -10.48
C ARG A 134 -4.78 -13.46 -11.77
N THR A 135 -4.75 -12.56 -12.74
CA THR A 135 -5.68 -12.58 -13.90
C THR A 135 -5.02 -12.91 -15.24
N LYS A 136 -3.70 -12.73 -15.35
CA LYS A 136 -2.92 -12.84 -16.60
C LYS A 136 -3.36 -11.90 -17.73
N GLN A 137 -4.16 -10.88 -17.44
CA GLN A 137 -4.57 -9.90 -18.45
C GLN A 137 -3.39 -9.02 -18.88
N ALA A 138 -3.09 -9.02 -20.19
CA ALA A 138 -1.91 -8.37 -20.74
C ALA A 138 -1.86 -6.85 -20.50
N VAL A 139 -3.01 -6.18 -20.38
CA VAL A 139 -3.11 -4.73 -20.15
C VAL A 139 -2.32 -4.29 -18.91
N PHE A 140 -2.34 -5.08 -17.84
CA PHE A 140 -1.62 -4.78 -16.61
C PHE A 140 -0.11 -4.79 -16.80
N LEU A 141 0.41 -5.82 -17.49
CA LEU A 141 1.84 -5.91 -17.80
C LEU A 141 2.28 -4.81 -18.78
N THR A 142 1.43 -4.44 -19.74
CA THR A 142 1.72 -3.33 -20.66
C THR A 142 1.85 -2.01 -19.92
N ARG A 143 0.89 -1.66 -19.05
CA ARG A 143 0.96 -0.43 -18.25
C ARG A 143 2.13 -0.42 -17.26
N ALA A 144 2.41 -1.55 -16.63
CA ALA A 144 3.54 -1.64 -15.71
C ALA A 144 4.91 -1.47 -16.41
N LYS A 145 5.03 -1.86 -17.70
CA LYS A 145 6.23 -1.59 -18.52
C LYS A 145 6.42 -0.11 -18.82
N GLU A 146 5.34 0.61 -19.11
CA GLU A 146 5.38 2.07 -19.32
C GLU A 146 5.83 2.78 -18.04
N ILE A 147 5.23 2.42 -16.90
CA ILE A 147 5.65 2.93 -15.58
C ILE A 147 7.12 2.60 -15.29
N TYR A 148 7.58 1.38 -15.56
CA TYR A 148 9.00 1.03 -15.37
C TYR A 148 9.91 1.93 -16.21
N ALA A 149 9.55 2.21 -17.46
CA ALA A 149 10.31 3.11 -18.31
C ALA A 149 10.35 4.53 -17.73
N PHE A 150 9.20 5.06 -17.29
CA PHE A 150 9.10 6.36 -16.62
C PHE A 150 9.92 6.41 -15.32
N MET A 151 9.80 5.41 -14.46
CA MET A 151 10.59 5.26 -13.23
C MET A 151 12.09 5.41 -13.51
N MET A 152 12.60 4.74 -14.55
CA MET A 152 14.02 4.76 -14.84
C MET A 152 14.53 6.11 -15.37
N THR A 153 13.65 7.03 -15.77
CA THR A 153 14.03 8.43 -16.09
C THR A 153 14.42 9.21 -14.83
N GLY A 154 13.99 8.74 -13.65
CA GLY A 154 14.35 9.29 -12.35
C GLY A 154 15.67 8.79 -11.78
N PHE A 155 16.37 7.87 -12.47
CA PHE A 155 17.66 7.36 -12.03
C PHE A 155 18.81 8.22 -12.54
N ASP A 156 19.82 8.48 -11.70
CA ASP A 156 21.15 8.90 -12.14
C ASP A 156 22.21 8.44 -11.14
N GLU A 157 23.49 8.66 -11.46
CA GLU A 157 24.64 8.25 -10.64
C GLU A 157 25.00 9.25 -9.53
N VAL A 158 24.31 10.39 -9.41
CA VAL A 158 24.53 11.35 -8.32
C VAL A 158 24.24 10.65 -6.99
N SER A 159 25.10 10.88 -5.99
CA SER A 159 25.07 10.16 -4.70
C SER A 159 25.24 8.64 -4.84
N GLY A 160 25.94 8.21 -5.90
CA GLY A 160 26.28 6.81 -6.16
C GLY A 160 25.11 5.97 -6.70
N GLY A 161 24.06 6.61 -7.23
CA GLY A 161 22.87 5.94 -7.78
C GLY A 161 21.56 6.49 -7.21
N GLY A 162 20.50 5.70 -7.34
CA GLY A 162 19.19 5.94 -6.71
C GLY A 162 18.25 6.81 -7.54
N LEU A 163 16.96 6.64 -7.26
CA LEU A 163 15.85 7.35 -7.88
C LEU A 163 15.53 8.64 -7.12
N TYR A 164 15.26 9.73 -7.84
CA TYR A 164 14.62 10.91 -7.25
C TYR A 164 13.16 10.61 -6.92
N TRP A 165 12.53 11.52 -6.19
CA TRP A 165 11.12 11.38 -5.81
C TRP A 165 10.16 11.93 -6.87
N LYS A 166 10.44 13.14 -7.37
CA LYS A 166 9.59 13.88 -8.31
C LYS A 166 10.32 14.09 -9.64
N GLU A 167 9.59 14.00 -10.76
CA GLU A 167 10.14 14.26 -12.08
C GLU A 167 10.68 15.70 -12.17
N GLY A 168 11.91 15.83 -12.70
CA GLY A 168 12.58 17.11 -12.88
C GLY A 168 13.12 17.74 -11.59
N ASP A 169 12.78 17.21 -10.41
CA ASP A 169 13.25 17.69 -9.12
C ASP A 169 14.43 16.85 -8.61
N LYS A 170 15.58 17.51 -8.41
CA LYS A 170 16.83 16.88 -7.97
C LYS A 170 17.13 17.08 -6.48
N THR A 171 16.14 17.52 -5.69
CA THR A 171 16.31 17.89 -4.28
C THR A 171 16.49 16.68 -3.37
N THR A 172 15.76 15.59 -3.63
CA THR A 172 15.74 14.41 -2.74
C THR A 172 15.75 13.08 -3.51
N LYS A 173 16.48 12.11 -2.96
CA LYS A 173 16.36 10.69 -3.32
C LYS A 173 15.86 9.93 -2.09
N ASN A 174 14.74 9.23 -2.24
CA ASN A 174 13.96 8.78 -1.09
C ASN A 174 13.85 7.26 -1.05
N THR A 175 13.68 6.70 0.14
CA THR A 175 13.26 5.30 0.28
C THR A 175 11.89 5.09 -0.38
N CYS A 176 11.02 6.11 -0.38
CA CYS A 176 9.70 6.03 -1.01
C CYS A 176 9.71 5.85 -2.52
N SER A 177 10.77 6.26 -3.24
CA SER A 177 10.91 6.02 -4.68
C SER A 177 11.89 4.89 -5.01
N ASN A 178 12.79 4.53 -4.10
CA ASN A 178 13.75 3.45 -4.34
C ASN A 178 13.22 2.09 -3.86
N GLY A 179 12.60 2.02 -2.68
CA GLY A 179 11.97 0.82 -2.12
C GLY A 179 10.94 0.19 -3.06
N PRO A 180 9.85 0.90 -3.44
CA PRO A 180 8.90 0.37 -4.41
C PRO A 180 9.51 0.24 -5.83
N GLY A 181 10.51 1.05 -6.19
CA GLY A 181 11.26 0.84 -7.43
C GLY A 181 11.97 -0.52 -7.51
N ILE A 182 12.51 -1.02 -6.40
CA ILE A 182 13.05 -2.38 -6.28
C ILE A 182 11.94 -3.41 -6.52
N LEU A 183 10.77 -3.24 -5.89
CA LEU A 183 9.64 -4.15 -6.06
C LEU A 183 9.15 -4.20 -7.51
N VAL A 184 8.99 -3.05 -8.17
CA VAL A 184 8.63 -2.95 -9.59
C VAL A 184 9.65 -3.69 -10.47
N ALA A 185 10.95 -3.50 -10.22
CA ALA A 185 12.01 -4.18 -10.97
C ALA A 185 12.00 -5.70 -10.73
N ILE A 186 11.78 -6.15 -9.50
CA ILE A 186 11.61 -7.58 -9.17
C ILE A 186 10.40 -8.17 -9.89
N GLN A 187 9.24 -7.50 -9.84
CA GLN A 187 8.02 -8.00 -10.47
C GLN A 187 8.12 -8.00 -12.01
N MET A 188 8.86 -7.05 -12.60
CA MET A 188 9.24 -7.09 -14.01
C MET A 188 10.09 -8.33 -14.35
N TYR A 189 11.05 -8.68 -13.50
CA TYR A 189 11.81 -9.92 -13.64
C TYR A 189 10.92 -11.16 -13.49
N GLU A 190 10.04 -11.21 -12.49
CA GLU A 190 9.11 -12.32 -12.28
C GLU A 190 8.20 -12.54 -13.50
N ALA A 191 7.70 -11.45 -14.10
CA ALA A 191 6.78 -11.49 -15.24
C ALA A 191 7.46 -11.80 -16.58
N THR A 192 8.73 -11.41 -16.77
CA THR A 192 9.40 -11.48 -18.10
C THR A 192 10.62 -12.38 -18.15
N ARG A 193 11.17 -12.74 -16.98
CA ARG A 193 12.45 -13.46 -16.79
C ARG A 193 13.67 -12.80 -17.45
N LYS A 194 13.57 -11.51 -17.83
CA LYS A 194 14.72 -10.77 -18.38
C LYS A 194 15.65 -10.31 -17.25
N LYS A 195 16.88 -10.82 -17.26
CA LYS A 195 17.90 -10.56 -16.23
C LYS A 195 18.13 -9.07 -15.95
N ALA A 196 18.03 -8.21 -16.97
CA ALA A 196 18.20 -6.76 -16.82
C ALA A 196 17.33 -6.15 -15.71
N TYR A 197 16.09 -6.65 -15.51
CA TYR A 197 15.22 -6.17 -14.44
C TYR A 197 15.69 -6.60 -13.05
N LEU A 198 16.23 -7.81 -12.91
CA LEU A 198 16.85 -8.26 -11.66
C LEU A 198 18.12 -7.46 -11.37
N ASP A 199 18.90 -7.12 -12.40
CA ASP A 199 20.10 -6.28 -12.26
C ASP A 199 19.73 -4.88 -11.76
N THR A 200 18.66 -4.29 -12.28
CA THR A 200 18.11 -3.01 -11.77
C THR A 200 17.62 -3.14 -10.33
N ALA A 201 16.90 -4.22 -9.99
CA ALA A 201 16.44 -4.45 -8.62
C ALA A 201 17.62 -4.50 -7.64
N LEU A 202 18.67 -5.25 -7.98
CA LEU A 202 19.87 -5.38 -7.14
C LEU A 202 20.69 -4.08 -7.08
N LEU A 203 20.72 -3.29 -8.15
CA LEU A 203 21.34 -1.97 -8.19
C LEU A 203 20.68 -1.03 -7.18
N LEU A 204 19.35 -0.89 -7.25
CA LEU A 204 18.58 -0.04 -6.34
C LEU A 204 18.65 -0.58 -4.90
N TYR A 205 18.51 -1.89 -4.70
CA TYR A 205 18.57 -2.55 -3.39
C TYR A 205 19.89 -2.25 -2.66
N ARG A 206 21.03 -2.43 -3.33
CA ARG A 206 22.34 -2.11 -2.75
C ARG A 206 22.49 -0.62 -2.44
N TRP A 207 21.97 0.25 -3.29
CA TRP A 207 22.01 1.69 -3.07
C TRP A 207 21.18 2.08 -1.84
N THR A 208 19.93 1.60 -1.74
CA THR A 208 19.03 1.92 -0.63
C THR A 208 19.60 1.42 0.70
N ASN A 209 20.15 0.21 0.75
CA ASN A 209 20.81 -0.28 1.97
C ASN A 209 22.02 0.57 2.35
N ARG A 210 22.89 0.91 1.39
CA ARG A 210 24.08 1.70 1.68
C ARG A 210 23.77 3.12 2.14
N MET A 211 22.77 3.76 1.56
CA MET A 211 22.51 5.20 1.74
C MET A 211 21.43 5.51 2.78
N LEU A 212 20.47 4.61 2.99
CA LEU A 212 19.24 4.91 3.73
C LEU A 212 18.93 3.92 4.85
N GLN A 213 19.66 2.80 4.98
CA GLN A 213 19.52 1.93 6.14
C GLN A 213 20.15 2.57 7.37
N ALA A 214 19.31 2.88 8.37
CA ALA A 214 19.71 3.46 9.64
C ALA A 214 20.48 2.45 10.51
N PRO A 215 21.20 2.90 11.55
CA PRO A 215 21.83 2.00 12.54
C PRO A 215 20.84 1.08 13.29
N SER A 216 19.57 1.49 13.42
CA SER A 216 18.50 0.60 13.91
C SER A 216 18.14 -0.53 12.93
N GLY A 217 18.66 -0.44 11.71
CA GLY A 217 18.39 -1.28 10.57
C GLY A 217 17.04 -1.01 9.89
N LEU A 218 16.27 -0.02 10.35
CA LEU A 218 15.12 0.53 9.63
C LEU A 218 15.58 1.52 8.55
N TYR A 219 14.67 2.05 7.75
CA TYR A 219 15.05 2.93 6.64
C TYR A 219 14.65 4.38 6.88
N TRP A 220 15.65 5.27 6.80
CA TRP A 220 15.48 6.71 6.74
C TRP A 220 14.72 7.14 5.49
N ASP A 221 14.17 8.35 5.51
CA ASP A 221 13.26 8.79 4.47
C ASP A 221 14.00 9.17 3.18
N ALA A 222 15.05 9.98 3.29
CA ALA A 222 15.71 10.53 2.13
C ALA A 222 17.16 10.94 2.36
N ILE A 223 17.89 11.11 1.26
CA ILE A 223 19.08 11.96 1.21
C ILE A 223 18.82 13.19 0.34
N LYS A 224 19.55 14.27 0.60
CA LYS A 224 19.48 15.54 -0.14
C LYS A 224 20.79 15.74 -0.91
N PRO A 225 20.90 15.31 -2.18
CA PRO A 225 22.14 15.37 -2.95
C PRO A 225 22.76 16.76 -3.00
N MET A 226 21.93 17.80 -3.22
CA MET A 226 22.34 19.20 -3.29
C MET A 226 22.81 19.79 -1.96
N GLN A 227 22.66 19.06 -0.85
CA GLN A 227 23.06 19.46 0.50
C GLN A 227 24.16 18.52 1.05
N GLY A 228 25.07 18.08 0.18
CA GLY A 228 26.16 17.18 0.58
C GLY A 228 25.66 15.83 1.10
N ASN A 229 24.58 15.29 0.51
CA ASN A 229 23.91 14.06 0.94
C ASN A 229 23.36 14.09 2.37
N LYS A 230 22.94 15.27 2.87
CA LYS A 230 22.25 15.37 4.17
C LYS A 230 21.08 14.39 4.23
N VAL A 231 21.04 13.59 5.29
CA VAL A 231 19.99 12.59 5.53
C VAL A 231 18.77 13.24 6.18
N ASP A 232 17.58 12.89 5.71
CA ASP A 232 16.33 13.03 6.44
C ASP A 232 16.05 11.72 7.18
N SER A 233 16.22 11.73 8.50
CA SER A 233 16.24 10.52 9.33
C SER A 233 14.86 10.08 9.80
N ALA A 234 13.78 10.65 9.26
CA ALA A 234 12.42 10.20 9.59
C ALA A 234 12.24 8.71 9.24
N LEU A 235 11.53 7.98 10.09
CA LEU A 235 11.26 6.56 9.93
C LEU A 235 9.77 6.36 9.69
N TYR A 236 9.43 5.70 8.59
CA TYR A 236 8.05 5.39 8.22
C TYR A 236 7.86 3.89 8.01
N THR A 237 6.69 3.38 8.37
CA THR A 237 6.36 1.96 8.28
C THR A 237 6.49 1.44 6.84
N TYR A 238 6.04 2.21 5.85
CA TYR A 238 6.09 1.83 4.44
C TYR A 238 7.52 1.76 3.85
N ASN A 239 8.42 2.67 4.27
CA ASN A 239 9.84 2.63 3.86
C ASN A 239 10.51 1.32 4.31
N THR A 240 10.21 0.86 5.53
CA THR A 240 10.70 -0.44 6.00
C THR A 240 9.94 -1.60 5.35
N GLY A 241 8.64 -1.45 5.12
CA GLY A 241 7.78 -2.44 4.48
C GLY A 241 8.25 -2.87 3.09
N THR A 242 8.60 -1.90 2.25
CA THR A 242 9.08 -2.18 0.88
C THR A 242 10.40 -2.93 0.87
N MET A 243 11.32 -2.58 1.76
CA MET A 243 12.62 -3.27 1.87
C MET A 243 12.50 -4.65 2.49
N LEU A 244 11.57 -4.84 3.42
CA LEU A 244 11.23 -6.15 3.98
C LEU A 244 10.66 -7.07 2.88
N GLU A 245 9.68 -6.59 2.12
CA GLU A 245 9.11 -7.35 0.99
C GLU A 245 10.17 -7.64 -0.09
N SER A 246 11.03 -6.67 -0.40
CA SER A 246 12.11 -6.83 -1.37
C SER A 246 13.07 -7.95 -0.96
N ASN A 247 13.46 -8.01 0.31
CA ASN A 247 14.29 -9.09 0.85
C ASN A 247 13.63 -10.46 0.67
N VAL A 248 12.35 -10.60 1.02
CA VAL A 248 11.63 -11.87 0.86
C VAL A 248 11.58 -12.31 -0.60
N LYS A 249 11.30 -11.38 -1.52
CA LYS A 249 11.25 -11.69 -2.95
C LYS A 249 12.64 -12.04 -3.51
N LEU A 250 13.69 -11.33 -3.09
CA LEU A 250 15.07 -11.65 -3.49
C LEU A 250 15.51 -13.02 -2.95
N TYR A 251 15.16 -13.39 -1.73
CA TYR A 251 15.34 -14.76 -1.22
C TYR A 251 14.63 -15.79 -2.11
N THR A 252 13.38 -15.52 -2.49
CA THR A 252 12.59 -16.43 -3.34
C THR A 252 13.22 -16.63 -4.72
N ILE A 253 13.88 -15.61 -5.27
CA ILE A 253 14.54 -15.66 -6.58
C ILE A 253 15.93 -16.30 -6.52
N THR A 254 16.71 -15.98 -5.50
CA THR A 254 18.15 -16.31 -5.43
C THR A 254 18.45 -17.51 -4.54
N HIS A 255 17.54 -17.83 -3.62
CA HIS A 255 17.75 -18.76 -2.50
C HIS A 255 18.92 -18.40 -1.57
N ASP A 256 19.42 -17.16 -1.65
CA ASP A 256 20.45 -16.67 -0.72
C ASP A 256 19.83 -16.33 0.63
N LYS A 257 20.23 -17.08 1.66
CA LYS A 257 19.71 -16.98 3.02
C LYS A 257 19.92 -15.61 3.65
N HIS A 258 20.93 -14.85 3.21
CA HIS A 258 21.17 -13.50 3.71
C HIS A 258 19.92 -12.61 3.58
N TYR A 259 19.19 -12.71 2.46
CA TYR A 259 17.96 -11.94 2.26
C TYR A 259 16.84 -12.37 3.21
N LEU A 260 16.72 -13.66 3.53
CA LEU A 260 15.72 -14.14 4.49
C LEU A 260 16.05 -13.68 5.91
N GLU A 261 17.31 -13.79 6.32
CA GLU A 261 17.79 -13.34 7.62
C GLU A 261 17.54 -11.83 7.79
N GLU A 262 17.80 -11.05 6.74
CA GLU A 262 17.54 -9.62 6.74
C GLU A 262 16.04 -9.29 6.78
N ALA A 263 15.18 -10.03 6.06
CA ALA A 263 13.73 -9.87 6.17
C ALA A 263 13.23 -10.12 7.60
N GLN A 264 13.72 -11.18 8.26
CA GLN A 264 13.35 -11.52 9.64
C GLN A 264 13.84 -10.45 10.63
N ARG A 265 15.07 -9.96 10.45
CA ARG A 265 15.64 -8.86 11.24
C ARG A 265 14.82 -7.58 11.09
N LEU A 266 14.48 -7.20 9.85
CA LEU A 266 13.64 -6.04 9.54
C LEU A 266 12.25 -6.18 10.17
N ALA A 267 11.65 -7.38 10.10
CA ALA A 267 10.34 -7.61 10.70
C ALA A 267 10.37 -7.43 12.22
N ALA A 268 11.39 -7.97 12.89
CA ALA A 268 11.58 -7.81 14.32
C ALA A 268 11.82 -6.35 14.72
N ALA A 269 12.69 -5.64 13.99
CA ALA A 269 13.02 -4.25 14.25
C ALA A 269 11.81 -3.32 14.03
N SER A 270 11.05 -3.54 12.95
CA SER A 270 9.90 -2.69 12.61
C SER A 270 8.76 -2.85 13.61
N LEU A 271 8.46 -4.08 14.03
CA LEU A 271 7.50 -4.31 15.11
C LEU A 271 7.98 -3.66 16.41
N THR A 272 9.25 -3.85 16.76
CA THR A 272 9.85 -3.28 17.97
C THR A 272 9.87 -1.77 17.94
N HIS A 273 9.86 -1.10 16.80
CA HIS A 273 9.87 0.36 16.73
C HIS A 273 8.47 0.96 16.60
N PHE A 274 7.67 0.45 15.66
CA PHE A 274 6.40 1.06 15.27
C PHE A 274 5.18 0.57 16.06
N PHE A 275 5.23 -0.64 16.65
CA PHE A 275 4.09 -1.18 17.39
C PHE A 275 4.19 -0.83 18.87
N ARG A 276 3.25 -0.01 19.36
CA ARG A 276 3.21 0.50 20.73
C ARG A 276 1.79 0.44 21.26
N ASN A 277 1.62 -0.13 22.46
CA ASN A 277 0.31 -0.22 23.14
C ASN A 277 -0.80 -0.79 22.24
N GLY A 278 -0.49 -1.82 21.45
CA GLY A 278 -1.44 -2.47 20.55
C GLY A 278 -1.73 -1.70 19.25
N ARG A 279 -0.96 -0.65 18.93
CA ARG A 279 -1.22 0.27 17.81
C ARG A 279 0.01 0.48 16.94
N PHE A 280 -0.17 0.57 15.63
CA PHE A 280 0.81 1.16 14.71
C PHE A 280 0.59 2.69 14.58
N PRO A 281 1.50 3.44 13.93
CA PRO A 281 1.30 4.86 13.65
C PRO A 281 0.02 5.14 12.86
N ALA A 282 -0.49 6.38 12.94
CA ALA A 282 -1.84 6.71 12.45
C ALA A 282 -2.03 6.61 10.92
N SER A 283 -0.97 6.49 10.13
CA SER A 283 -1.09 6.33 8.67
C SER A 283 -1.42 4.88 8.32
N TYR A 284 -2.70 4.61 8.08
CA TYR A 284 -3.18 3.28 7.73
C TYR A 284 -2.57 2.75 6.43
N TRP A 285 -2.42 3.59 5.41
CA TRP A 285 -1.80 3.19 4.16
C TRP A 285 -0.31 2.84 4.34
N PHE A 286 0.42 3.55 5.21
CA PHE A 286 1.83 3.18 5.47
C PHE A 286 1.92 1.82 6.15
N ASN A 287 1.00 1.53 7.06
CA ASN A 287 0.93 0.26 7.74
C ASN A 287 0.48 -0.87 6.81
N ALA A 288 -0.39 -0.58 5.84
CA ALA A 288 -0.77 -1.53 4.79
C ALA A 288 0.44 -1.97 3.96
N VAL A 289 1.32 -1.04 3.59
CA VAL A 289 2.58 -1.34 2.90
C VAL A 289 3.51 -2.20 3.79
N LEU A 290 3.63 -1.90 5.08
CA LEU A 290 4.38 -2.75 6.01
C LEU A 290 3.80 -4.17 6.11
N LEU A 291 2.46 -4.30 6.12
CA LEU A 291 1.78 -5.60 6.11
C LEU A 291 2.09 -6.41 4.85
N ARG A 292 2.32 -5.80 3.68
CA ARG A 292 2.74 -6.52 2.47
C ARG A 292 4.00 -7.34 2.72
N GLY A 293 5.00 -6.69 3.33
CA GLY A 293 6.24 -7.35 3.73
C GLY A 293 6.00 -8.45 4.77
N TYR A 294 5.26 -8.16 5.85
CA TYR A 294 4.97 -9.18 6.87
C TYR A 294 4.24 -10.40 6.30
N GLU A 295 3.30 -10.17 5.39
CA GLU A 295 2.57 -11.23 4.70
C GLU A 295 3.51 -12.04 3.79
N ALA A 296 4.42 -11.38 3.07
CA ALA A 296 5.43 -12.05 2.25
C ALA A 296 6.32 -12.95 3.12
N LEU A 297 6.82 -12.44 4.25
CA LEU A 297 7.66 -13.20 5.18
C LEU A 297 6.90 -14.39 5.79
N TYR A 298 5.66 -14.17 6.22
CA TYR A 298 4.81 -15.22 6.79
C TYR A 298 4.64 -16.41 5.83
N LYS A 299 4.54 -16.16 4.52
CA LYS A 299 4.45 -17.24 3.51
C LYS A 299 5.72 -18.11 3.43
N ILE A 300 6.85 -17.61 3.93
CA ILE A 300 8.13 -18.33 3.95
C ILE A 300 8.36 -19.03 5.29
N ASP A 301 8.14 -18.34 6.42
CA ASP A 301 8.55 -18.83 7.74
C ASP A 301 7.40 -19.27 8.66
N GLY A 302 6.14 -19.01 8.28
CA GLY A 302 4.95 -19.34 9.08
C GLY A 302 4.83 -18.56 10.39
N ASN A 303 5.66 -17.54 10.64
CA ASN A 303 5.67 -16.80 11.89
C ASN A 303 4.51 -15.78 11.94
N ARG A 304 3.46 -16.11 12.69
CA ARG A 304 2.27 -15.26 12.83
C ARG A 304 2.45 -14.00 13.66
N LYS A 305 3.58 -13.80 14.35
CA LYS A 305 3.78 -12.71 15.31
C LYS A 305 3.38 -11.34 14.75
N TYR A 306 3.85 -11.04 13.53
CA TYR A 306 3.63 -9.74 12.89
C TYR A 306 2.22 -9.58 12.34
N ILE A 307 1.64 -10.67 11.82
CA ILE A 307 0.25 -10.72 11.37
C ILE A 307 -0.70 -10.50 12.54
N ASN A 308 -0.45 -11.14 13.68
CA ASN A 308 -1.26 -10.98 14.87
C ASN A 308 -1.22 -9.54 15.42
N ALA A 309 -0.06 -8.86 15.35
CA ALA A 309 0.03 -7.45 15.73
C ALA A 309 -0.78 -6.54 14.80
N MET A 310 -0.75 -6.79 13.49
CA MET A 310 -1.57 -6.06 12.51
C MET A 310 -3.06 -6.34 12.72
N GLN A 311 -3.45 -7.58 13.03
CA GLN A 311 -4.82 -7.94 13.37
C GLN A 311 -5.30 -7.21 14.63
N GLN A 312 -4.49 -7.19 15.69
CA GLN A 312 -4.82 -6.48 16.93
C GLN A 312 -5.08 -4.99 16.69
N ASP A 313 -4.23 -4.32 15.91
CA ASP A 313 -4.45 -2.91 15.58
C ASP A 313 -5.70 -2.71 14.72
N ALA A 314 -5.90 -3.56 13.72
CA ALA A 314 -7.06 -3.52 12.84
C ALA A 314 -8.39 -3.73 13.59
N ASP A 315 -8.44 -4.63 14.57
CA ASP A 315 -9.60 -4.79 15.46
C ASP A 315 -9.87 -3.50 16.26
N LEU A 316 -8.84 -2.88 16.82
CA LEU A 316 -8.99 -1.62 17.54
C LEU A 316 -9.46 -0.46 16.64
N VAL A 317 -8.99 -0.39 15.39
CA VAL A 317 -9.48 0.59 14.41
C VAL A 317 -10.97 0.35 14.15
N TRP A 318 -11.37 -0.89 13.90
CA TRP A 318 -12.77 -1.23 13.60
C TRP A 318 -13.72 -0.85 14.73
N GLU A 319 -13.33 -1.16 15.97
CA GLU A 319 -14.15 -0.97 17.17
C GLU A 319 -14.22 0.50 17.61
N LYS A 320 -13.12 1.24 17.49
CA LYS A 320 -12.97 2.56 18.14
C LYS A 320 -12.92 3.74 17.18
N GLU A 321 -12.64 3.51 15.91
CA GLU A 321 -12.34 4.58 14.96
C GLU A 321 -13.29 4.60 13.76
N ARG A 322 -14.26 3.68 13.70
CA ARG A 322 -15.34 3.66 12.71
C ARG A 322 -16.46 4.63 13.10
N ASP A 323 -16.88 5.47 12.16
CA ASP A 323 -17.99 6.41 12.33
C ASP A 323 -19.35 5.84 11.87
N ALA A 324 -20.41 6.66 11.98
CA ALA A 324 -21.77 6.29 11.57
C ALA A 324 -21.92 6.05 10.06
N ASN A 325 -21.00 6.55 9.25
CA ASN A 325 -20.94 6.34 7.80
C ASN A 325 -20.09 5.11 7.42
N ASN A 326 -19.64 4.34 8.42
CA ASN A 326 -18.72 3.21 8.28
C ASN A 326 -17.33 3.57 7.75
N LEU A 327 -16.94 4.84 7.77
CA LEU A 327 -15.58 5.26 7.46
C LEU A 327 -14.72 5.19 8.74
N VAL A 328 -13.43 4.94 8.61
CA VAL A 328 -12.49 4.79 9.73
C VAL A 328 -11.51 5.95 9.82
N GLY A 329 -11.08 6.29 11.03
CA GLY A 329 -10.11 7.36 11.27
C GLY A 329 -10.44 8.16 12.52
N ARG A 330 -9.43 8.73 13.18
CA ARG A 330 -9.65 9.61 14.35
C ARG A 330 -10.12 11.01 13.98
N ARG A 331 -9.81 11.47 12.77
CA ARG A 331 -10.20 12.79 12.27
C ARG A 331 -11.68 12.78 11.88
N ALA A 332 -12.34 13.93 12.00
CA ALA A 332 -13.73 14.10 11.57
C ALA A 332 -13.84 13.97 10.04
N ASP A 333 -12.94 14.65 9.33
CA ASP A 333 -12.80 14.51 7.88
C ASP A 333 -12.04 13.19 7.59
N LYS A 334 -12.58 12.38 6.68
CA LYS A 334 -12.04 11.07 6.30
C LYS A 334 -11.42 11.17 4.93
N ASP A 335 -10.11 10.95 4.83
CA ASP A 335 -9.39 10.96 3.57
C ASP A 335 -9.45 9.59 2.87
N LEU A 336 -9.43 9.60 1.54
CA LEU A 336 -9.51 8.40 0.70
C LEU A 336 -8.35 7.44 0.97
N LEU A 337 -7.13 7.96 1.10
CA LEU A 337 -5.92 7.16 1.30
C LEU A 337 -6.00 6.33 2.59
N GLY A 338 -6.47 6.94 3.68
CA GLY A 338 -6.71 6.27 4.95
C GLY A 338 -7.75 5.16 4.85
N GLN A 339 -8.86 5.41 4.13
CA GLN A 339 -9.88 4.37 3.92
C GLN A 339 -9.33 3.20 3.12
N ALA A 340 -8.62 3.52 2.03
CA ALA A 340 -8.01 2.53 1.17
C ALA A 340 -6.95 1.70 1.91
N GLY A 341 -6.11 2.34 2.73
CA GLY A 341 -5.11 1.66 3.55
C GLY A 341 -5.72 0.64 4.51
N MET A 342 -6.78 1.01 5.25
CA MET A 342 -7.46 0.05 6.13
C MET A 342 -8.21 -1.03 5.35
N MET A 343 -8.82 -0.68 4.21
CA MET A 343 -9.45 -1.68 3.34
C MET A 343 -8.45 -2.72 2.84
N GLU A 344 -7.24 -2.30 2.44
CA GLU A 344 -6.15 -3.21 2.07
C GLU A 344 -5.75 -4.09 3.26
N ILE A 345 -5.58 -3.52 4.45
CA ILE A 345 -5.23 -4.27 5.67
C ILE A 345 -6.26 -5.37 5.95
N TYR A 346 -7.55 -5.03 5.98
CA TYR A 346 -8.59 -6.02 6.21
C TYR A 346 -8.63 -7.09 5.10
N ALA A 347 -8.54 -6.69 3.83
CA ALA A 347 -8.54 -7.67 2.73
C ALA A 347 -7.35 -8.64 2.81
N ARG A 348 -6.15 -8.15 3.12
CA ARG A 348 -4.96 -9.00 3.31
C ARG A 348 -5.10 -9.92 4.52
N LEU A 349 -5.55 -9.40 5.67
CA LEU A 349 -5.75 -10.21 6.87
C LEU A 349 -6.83 -11.29 6.65
N ALA A 350 -7.85 -11.03 5.81
CA ALA A 350 -8.90 -11.99 5.50
C ALA A 350 -8.43 -13.24 4.74
N ARG A 351 -7.33 -13.14 3.97
CA ARG A 351 -6.78 -14.29 3.21
C ARG A 351 -5.73 -15.08 3.96
N ILE A 352 -5.26 -14.59 5.11
CA ILE A 352 -4.25 -15.28 5.91
C ILE A 352 -4.96 -16.34 6.75
N LYS A 353 -4.70 -17.62 6.43
CA LYS A 353 -5.18 -18.77 7.20
C LYS A 353 -4.36 -18.98 8.46
#